data_AF-A0A3M7NS47-F1
#
_entry.id   AF-A0A3M7NS47-F1
#
_cell.length_a   1.000
_cell.length_b   1.000
_cell.length_c   1.000
_cell.angle_alpha   90.00
_cell.angle_beta   90.00
_cell.angle_gamma   90.00
#
_symmetry.space_group_name_H-M   'P 1'
#
loop_
_entity.id
_entity.type
_entity.pdbx_description
1 polymer ?
#
loop_
_entity_poly.entity_id
_entity_poly.type
_entity_poly.pdbx_seq_one_letter_code
_entity_poly.pdbx_strand_id
1 'polypeptide(L)'
;MPADAFETAVGHFWGIFGTRDYMRARYNLADTLSRSGTLDGVIEALDHLRDMLRLCRGDNMGLRHLVPPLMLQLDQDQECYDFIKWWVTAGRDEHYDWGDIDLPFLNVQGANVFEDVKYMNEKRGDFRLVCGVLLLKMKLLVDIINIKLVRKVCANDGRLPPELWRHVERHVTRSPLSRQWVGKPDQEVMDVLRKLESNVVHLARSLHTMNGLFASGLLDPNEYLAFRPGYYSPGSFEEMQLLLAFSYATWWQHEGVLELLQSAKFITAKESLLEDLGGDSLWVYFDQAVDDAMSLDRIRPSEIRRRLETKK
;
A
#
# COMPACT_ATOMS: atom_id res chain seq x y z
N MET A 1 31.23 -21.53 -14.67
CA MET A 1 30.46 -21.27 -13.44
C MET A 1 31.20 -21.92 -12.29
N PRO A 2 31.32 -21.29 -11.11
CA PRO A 2 31.77 -21.98 -9.89
C PRO A 2 30.89 -23.21 -9.64
N ALA A 3 31.45 -24.28 -9.08
CA ALA A 3 30.74 -25.54 -8.87
C ALA A 3 29.54 -25.42 -7.91
N ASP A 4 29.52 -24.39 -7.05
CA ASP A 4 28.43 -24.11 -6.09
C ASP A 4 28.14 -22.61 -5.97
N ALA A 5 27.83 -21.96 -7.09
CA ALA A 5 27.60 -20.51 -7.10
C ALA A 5 26.43 -20.06 -6.21
N PHE A 6 25.48 -20.94 -5.90
CA PHE A 6 24.30 -20.61 -5.08
C PHE A 6 24.62 -20.42 -3.61
N GLU A 7 25.69 -21.07 -3.12
CA GLU A 7 26.20 -20.91 -1.76
C GLU A 7 27.42 -19.96 -1.74
N THR A 8 28.34 -20.11 -2.69
CA THR A 8 29.62 -19.38 -2.64
C THR A 8 29.55 -17.97 -3.24
N ALA A 9 28.47 -17.60 -3.91
CA ALA A 9 28.31 -16.27 -4.55
C ALA A 9 27.05 -15.53 -4.12
N VAL A 10 26.48 -15.87 -2.96
CA VAL A 10 25.39 -15.12 -2.32
C VAL A 10 25.82 -13.65 -2.14
N GLY A 11 24.89 -12.72 -2.36
CA GLY A 11 25.18 -11.27 -2.36
C GLY A 11 25.85 -10.75 -3.64
N HIS A 12 26.67 -11.57 -4.30
CA HIS A 12 27.45 -11.18 -5.49
C HIS A 12 26.93 -11.79 -6.80
N PHE A 13 25.77 -12.46 -6.76
CA PHE A 13 25.33 -13.33 -7.84
C PHE A 13 25.21 -12.58 -9.17
N TRP A 14 24.74 -11.32 -9.17
CA TRP A 14 24.64 -10.50 -10.39
C TRP A 14 25.98 -10.08 -11.02
N GLY A 15 27.06 -10.04 -10.23
CA GLY A 15 28.40 -9.73 -10.71
C GLY A 15 28.99 -10.83 -11.61
N ILE A 16 28.46 -12.05 -11.50
CA ILE A 16 28.89 -13.20 -12.32
C ILE A 16 28.07 -13.19 -13.62
N PHE A 17 28.71 -13.01 -14.77
CA PHE A 17 27.95 -12.92 -16.04
C PHE A 17 27.10 -14.15 -16.34
N GLY A 18 27.60 -15.37 -16.03
CA GLY A 18 26.92 -16.62 -16.32
C GLY A 18 25.67 -16.90 -15.47
N THR A 19 25.44 -16.19 -14.37
CA THR A 19 24.27 -16.35 -13.50
C THR A 19 23.12 -15.42 -13.89
N ARG A 20 23.36 -14.40 -14.73
CA ARG A 20 22.35 -13.40 -15.09
C ARG A 20 21.18 -14.01 -15.87
N ASP A 21 21.47 -14.99 -16.73
CA ASP A 21 20.43 -15.69 -17.49
C ASP A 21 19.53 -16.51 -16.57
N TYR A 22 20.10 -17.15 -15.53
CA TYR A 22 19.32 -17.79 -14.48
C TYR A 22 18.43 -16.78 -13.73
N MET A 23 18.96 -15.63 -13.31
CA MET A 23 18.18 -14.62 -12.58
C MET A 23 17.01 -14.11 -13.43
N ARG A 24 17.23 -13.84 -14.73
CA ARG A 24 16.16 -13.45 -15.66
C ARG A 24 15.12 -14.55 -15.84
N ALA A 25 15.54 -15.80 -16.01
CA ALA A 25 14.63 -16.93 -16.15
C ALA A 25 13.78 -17.14 -14.89
N ARG A 26 14.37 -17.02 -13.70
CA ARG A 26 13.68 -17.13 -12.42
C ARG A 26 12.71 -15.99 -12.18
N TYR A 27 13.07 -14.76 -12.56
CA TYR A 27 12.14 -13.64 -12.55
C TYR A 27 10.93 -13.90 -13.45
N ASN A 28 11.14 -14.38 -14.67
CA ASN A 28 10.04 -14.70 -15.58
C ASN A 28 9.08 -15.77 -15.01
N LEU A 29 9.62 -16.75 -14.27
CA LEU A 29 8.82 -17.71 -13.53
C LEU A 29 8.01 -17.03 -12.41
N ALA A 30 8.64 -16.23 -11.56
CA ALA A 30 7.95 -15.50 -10.48
C ALA A 30 6.87 -14.55 -11.01
N ASP A 31 7.14 -13.82 -12.10
CA ASP A 31 6.15 -12.97 -12.75
C ASP A 31 4.97 -13.79 -13.29
N THR A 32 5.22 -14.90 -13.96
CA THR A 32 4.17 -15.79 -14.49
C THR A 32 3.31 -16.36 -13.35
N LEU A 33 3.93 -16.81 -12.26
CA LEU A 33 3.24 -17.32 -11.08
C LEU A 33 2.34 -16.26 -10.45
N SER A 34 2.86 -15.04 -10.22
CA SER A 34 2.06 -13.94 -9.66
C SER A 34 0.86 -13.57 -10.55
N ARG A 35 1.03 -13.60 -11.88
CA ARG A 35 -0.02 -13.29 -12.86
C ARG A 35 -1.10 -14.38 -12.98
N SER A 36 -0.86 -15.58 -12.45
CA SER A 36 -1.89 -16.62 -12.39
C SER A 36 -3.08 -16.21 -11.50
N GLY A 37 -2.87 -15.25 -10.57
CA GLY A 37 -3.91 -14.78 -9.66
C GLY A 37 -4.33 -15.82 -8.61
N THR A 38 -3.55 -16.90 -8.44
CA THR A 38 -3.80 -17.94 -7.44
C THR A 38 -3.02 -17.67 -6.16
N LEU A 39 -3.54 -18.13 -5.01
CA LEU A 39 -2.86 -17.99 -3.72
C LEU A 39 -1.47 -18.66 -3.76
N ASP A 40 -1.39 -19.89 -4.25
CA ASP A 40 -0.13 -20.63 -4.39
C ASP A 40 0.85 -19.90 -5.32
N GLY A 41 0.36 -19.35 -6.44
CA GLY A 41 1.18 -18.56 -7.35
C GLY A 41 1.76 -17.30 -6.71
N VAL A 42 1.00 -16.62 -5.84
CA VAL A 42 1.48 -15.45 -5.10
C VAL A 42 2.53 -15.83 -4.05
N ILE A 43 2.32 -16.95 -3.34
CA ILE A 43 3.28 -17.48 -2.35
C ILE A 43 4.61 -17.83 -3.03
N GLU A 44 4.56 -18.66 -4.07
CA GLU A 44 5.76 -19.12 -4.78
C GLU A 44 6.50 -17.97 -5.47
N ALA A 45 5.77 -17.01 -6.05
CA ALA A 45 6.38 -15.80 -6.63
C ALA A 45 7.13 -14.98 -5.58
N LEU A 46 6.53 -14.78 -4.39
CA LEU A 46 7.16 -14.05 -3.30
C LEU A 46 8.43 -14.75 -2.81
N ASP A 47 8.41 -16.08 -2.68
CA ASP A 47 9.58 -16.87 -2.27
C ASP A 47 10.72 -16.78 -3.29
N HIS A 48 10.42 -16.84 -4.58
CA HIS A 48 11.40 -16.59 -5.63
C HIS A 48 12.01 -15.19 -5.54
N LEU A 49 11.19 -14.14 -5.38
CA LEU A 49 11.69 -12.77 -5.31
C LEU A 49 12.57 -12.54 -4.07
N ARG A 50 12.20 -13.09 -2.91
CA ARG A 50 13.00 -13.02 -1.68
C ARG A 50 14.36 -13.71 -1.84
N ASP A 51 14.38 -14.91 -2.40
CA ASP A 51 15.65 -15.61 -2.62
C ASP A 51 16.50 -14.92 -3.69
N MET A 52 15.90 -14.31 -4.70
CA MET A 52 16.62 -13.48 -5.66
C MET A 52 17.24 -12.24 -5.02
N LEU A 53 16.56 -11.58 -4.07
CA LEU A 53 17.12 -10.48 -3.28
C LEU A 53 18.24 -10.96 -2.34
N ARG A 54 18.17 -12.19 -1.80
CA ARG A 54 19.28 -12.79 -1.04
C ARG A 54 20.51 -13.00 -1.93
N LEU A 55 20.31 -13.52 -3.14
CA LEU A 55 21.38 -13.75 -4.13
C LEU A 55 21.98 -12.42 -4.64
N CYS A 56 21.17 -11.37 -4.75
CA CYS A 56 21.56 -10.06 -5.24
C CYS A 56 21.00 -8.97 -4.31
N ARG A 57 21.70 -8.70 -3.20
CA ARG A 57 21.28 -7.73 -2.19
C ARG A 57 21.14 -6.32 -2.76
N GLY A 58 22.01 -5.95 -3.70
CA GLY A 58 21.96 -4.68 -4.42
C GLY A 58 20.79 -4.51 -5.39
N ASP A 59 19.93 -5.52 -5.54
CA ASP A 59 18.71 -5.48 -6.33
C ASP A 59 18.87 -4.90 -7.74
N ASN A 60 19.87 -5.39 -8.48
CA ASN A 60 20.21 -4.88 -9.81
C ASN A 60 19.09 -5.04 -10.86
N MET A 61 18.08 -5.85 -10.57
CA MET A 61 16.90 -6.07 -11.42
C MET A 61 15.66 -5.26 -10.97
N GLY A 62 15.72 -4.54 -9.85
CA GLY A 62 14.59 -3.74 -9.34
C GLY A 62 13.44 -4.58 -8.79
N LEU A 63 13.72 -5.78 -8.29
CA LEU A 63 12.75 -6.74 -7.77
C LEU A 63 12.13 -6.28 -6.45
N ARG A 64 12.80 -5.41 -5.67
CA ARG A 64 12.28 -4.94 -4.38
C ARG A 64 10.90 -4.29 -4.49
N HIS A 65 10.56 -3.73 -5.66
CA HIS A 65 9.28 -3.07 -5.90
C HIS A 65 8.11 -4.06 -6.10
N LEU A 66 8.41 -5.31 -6.41
CA LEU A 66 7.41 -6.36 -6.66
C LEU A 66 7.02 -7.10 -5.38
N VAL A 67 7.87 -7.03 -4.35
CA VAL A 67 7.68 -7.75 -3.09
C VAL A 67 6.50 -7.21 -2.27
N PRO A 68 6.38 -5.88 -2.00
CA PRO A 68 5.31 -5.38 -1.15
C PRO A 68 3.88 -5.67 -1.63
N PRO A 69 3.54 -5.54 -2.92
CA PRO A 69 2.22 -5.91 -3.41
C PRO A 69 1.86 -7.36 -3.07
N LEU A 70 2.77 -8.33 -3.31
CA LEU A 70 2.52 -9.74 -3.01
C LEU A 70 2.37 -10.00 -1.51
N MET A 71 3.19 -9.35 -0.67
CA MET A 71 3.07 -9.46 0.79
C MET A 71 1.70 -8.95 1.29
N LEU A 72 1.19 -7.87 0.72
CA LEU A 72 -0.13 -7.34 1.08
C LEU A 72 -1.27 -8.24 0.61
N GLN A 73 -1.16 -8.93 -0.54
CA GLN A 73 -2.16 -9.93 -0.97
C GLN A 73 -2.25 -11.09 0.04
N LEU A 74 -1.13 -11.44 0.68
CA LEU A 74 -1.03 -12.51 1.68
C LEU A 74 -1.29 -12.03 3.12
N ASP A 75 -1.73 -10.78 3.30
CA ASP A 75 -1.92 -10.16 4.62
C ASP A 75 -0.67 -10.17 5.53
N GLN A 76 0.54 -10.25 4.94
CA GLN A 76 1.85 -10.13 5.63
C GLN A 76 2.16 -8.65 5.92
N ASP A 77 1.25 -8.00 6.65
CA ASP A 77 1.19 -6.55 6.79
C ASP A 77 2.37 -5.97 7.58
N GLN A 78 2.75 -6.63 8.68
CA GLN A 78 3.87 -6.20 9.53
C GLN A 78 5.18 -6.35 8.79
N GLU A 79 5.39 -7.52 8.19
CA GLU A 79 6.60 -7.86 7.44
C GLU A 79 6.73 -6.95 6.20
N CYS A 80 5.61 -6.56 5.58
CA CYS A 80 5.61 -5.66 4.43
C CYS A 80 6.11 -4.28 4.85
N TYR A 81 5.60 -3.78 5.99
CA TYR A 81 6.07 -2.50 6.54
C TYR A 81 7.55 -2.55 6.92
N ASP A 82 7.99 -3.64 7.58
CA ASP A 82 9.37 -3.84 7.97
C ASP A 82 10.32 -3.88 6.76
N PHE A 83 9.93 -4.62 5.71
CA PHE A 83 10.65 -4.71 4.44
C PHE A 83 10.80 -3.33 3.79
N ILE A 84 9.70 -2.58 3.66
CA ILE A 84 9.75 -1.23 3.07
C ILE A 84 10.60 -0.31 3.94
N LYS A 85 10.40 -0.34 5.26
CA LYS A 85 11.13 0.53 6.20
C LYS A 85 12.63 0.32 6.08
N TRP A 86 13.10 -0.92 6.00
CA TRP A 86 14.52 -1.20 5.79
C TRP A 86 15.03 -0.52 4.52
N TRP A 87 14.36 -0.72 3.37
CA TRP A 87 14.76 -0.13 2.09
C TRP A 87 14.75 1.40 2.06
N VAL A 88 13.83 2.04 2.78
CA VAL A 88 13.73 3.51 2.79
C VAL A 88 14.55 4.18 3.89
N THR A 89 15.18 3.38 4.77
CA THR A 89 16.07 3.85 5.84
C THR A 89 17.47 3.28 5.68
N ALA A 90 17.77 2.13 6.28
CA ALA A 90 19.10 1.49 6.25
C ALA A 90 19.61 1.22 4.83
N GLY A 91 18.73 0.75 3.94
CA GLY A 91 19.06 0.48 2.53
C GLY A 91 19.36 1.73 1.68
N ARG A 92 19.31 2.93 2.26
CA ARG A 92 19.70 4.20 1.63
C ARG A 92 21.01 4.76 2.14
N ASP A 93 21.65 4.09 3.08
CA ASP A 93 22.99 4.49 3.49
C ASP A 93 23.92 4.41 2.27
N GLU A 94 24.49 5.55 1.88
CA GLU A 94 25.40 5.67 0.74
C GLU A 94 26.71 4.90 0.95
N HIS A 95 27.00 4.52 2.20
CA HIS A 95 28.15 3.73 2.60
C HIS A 95 27.81 2.24 2.81
N TYR A 96 26.58 1.80 2.53
CA TYR A 96 26.21 0.39 2.65
C TYR A 96 26.93 -0.46 1.60
N ASP A 97 27.74 -1.43 2.05
CA ASP A 97 28.38 -2.40 1.17
C ASP A 97 27.41 -3.53 0.81
N TRP A 98 26.83 -3.45 -0.38
CA TRP A 98 25.91 -4.48 -0.89
C TRP A 98 26.55 -5.86 -1.10
N GLY A 99 27.88 -5.91 -1.20
CA GLY A 99 28.65 -7.13 -1.32
C GLY A 99 28.98 -7.79 0.01
N ASP A 100 28.98 -7.02 1.10
CA ASP A 100 29.26 -7.57 2.42
C ASP A 100 28.04 -8.37 2.94
N ILE A 101 28.19 -9.69 2.96
CA ILE A 101 27.13 -10.59 3.41
C ILE A 101 26.94 -10.62 4.94
N ASP A 102 27.93 -10.14 5.70
CA ASP A 102 27.89 -10.07 7.15
C ASP A 102 27.13 -8.83 7.65
N LEU A 103 26.92 -7.83 6.78
CA LEU A 103 26.10 -6.67 7.10
C LEU A 103 24.60 -7.03 7.25
N PRO A 104 23.87 -6.33 8.16
CA PRO A 104 22.45 -6.56 8.35
C PRO A 104 21.62 -6.21 7.11
N PHE A 105 20.91 -7.20 6.58
CA PHE A 105 20.07 -7.06 5.38
C PHE A 105 18.63 -7.47 5.70
N LEU A 106 17.66 -6.60 5.38
CA LEU A 106 16.23 -6.80 5.65
C LEU A 106 15.93 -7.24 7.09
N ASN A 107 16.65 -6.65 8.05
CA ASN A 107 16.65 -7.05 9.46
C ASN A 107 15.76 -6.18 10.36
N VAL A 108 14.95 -5.28 9.78
CA VAL A 108 13.91 -4.58 10.55
C VAL A 108 12.83 -5.59 10.92
N GLN A 109 12.41 -5.59 12.18
CA GLN A 109 11.34 -6.46 12.68
C GLN A 109 10.46 -5.71 13.68
N GLY A 110 9.15 -5.81 13.51
CA GLY A 110 8.18 -5.23 14.45
C GLY A 110 8.22 -3.70 14.48
N ALA A 111 8.59 -3.04 13.38
CA ALA A 111 8.55 -1.60 13.32
C ALA A 111 7.11 -1.10 13.53
N ASN A 112 6.98 0.05 14.20
CA ASN A 112 5.68 0.63 14.47
C ASN A 112 4.98 1.04 13.17
N VAL A 113 4.05 0.21 12.68
CA VAL A 113 3.25 0.49 11.48
C VAL A 113 2.42 1.76 11.64
N PHE A 114 2.08 2.18 12.85
CA PHE A 114 1.31 3.39 13.07
C PHE A 114 2.18 4.63 13.28
N GLU A 115 3.50 4.59 13.07
CA GLU A 115 4.36 5.78 13.20
C GLU A 115 4.05 6.87 12.16
N ASP A 116 4.62 8.06 12.36
CA ASP A 116 4.58 9.14 11.38
C ASP A 116 5.45 8.78 10.17
N VAL A 117 4.96 9.10 8.97
CA VAL A 117 5.56 8.68 7.69
C VAL A 117 6.34 9.80 6.96
N LYS A 118 6.63 10.94 7.61
CA LYS A 118 7.32 12.09 6.99
C LYS A 118 8.72 11.79 6.46
N TYR A 119 9.35 10.74 6.97
CA TYR A 119 10.65 10.28 6.45
C TYR A 119 10.56 9.71 5.02
N MET A 120 9.36 9.39 4.53
CA MET A 120 9.07 8.89 3.19
C MET A 120 8.64 9.99 2.20
N ASN A 121 9.00 11.25 2.44
CA ASN A 121 8.65 12.40 1.59
C ASN A 121 9.22 12.32 0.17
N GLU A 122 8.78 13.21 -0.73
CA GLU A 122 9.14 13.26 -2.16
C GLU A 122 10.63 13.31 -2.46
N LYS A 123 11.45 13.93 -1.61
CA LYS A 123 12.89 14.08 -1.85
C LYS A 123 13.68 12.83 -1.55
N ARG A 124 13.14 11.97 -0.70
CA ARG A 124 13.81 10.75 -0.26
C ARG A 124 13.07 9.53 -0.76
N GLY A 125 11.75 9.50 -0.74
CA GLY A 125 10.85 8.37 -0.99
C GLY A 125 11.00 7.71 -2.37
N ASP A 126 10.88 6.38 -2.38
CA ASP A 126 10.83 5.57 -3.60
C ASP A 126 9.35 5.41 -3.97
N PHE A 127 8.94 5.95 -5.13
CA PHE A 127 7.55 6.02 -5.57
C PHE A 127 6.77 4.71 -5.37
N ARG A 128 7.36 3.57 -5.70
CA ARG A 128 6.68 2.26 -5.62
C ARG A 128 6.59 1.74 -4.20
N LEU A 129 7.63 1.96 -3.38
CA LEU A 129 7.59 1.57 -1.97
C LEU A 129 6.64 2.46 -1.17
N VAL A 130 6.60 3.77 -1.44
CA VAL A 130 5.64 4.70 -0.84
C VAL A 130 4.20 4.32 -1.19
N CYS A 131 3.97 3.90 -2.45
CA CYS A 131 2.68 3.35 -2.88
C CYS A 131 2.27 2.10 -2.08
N GLY A 132 3.21 1.19 -1.81
CA GLY A 132 2.97 0.03 -0.94
C GLY A 132 2.57 0.41 0.49
N VAL A 133 3.21 1.43 1.07
CA VAL A 133 2.83 1.93 2.41
C VAL A 133 1.47 2.60 2.37
N LEU A 134 1.15 3.39 1.33
CA LEU A 134 -0.18 4.00 1.18
C LEU A 134 -1.27 2.93 1.18
N LEU A 135 -1.13 1.87 0.36
CA LEU A 135 -2.09 0.77 0.33
C LEU A 135 -2.24 0.11 1.71
N LEU A 136 -1.13 -0.16 2.40
CA LEU A 136 -1.17 -0.70 3.76
C LEU A 136 -1.91 0.23 4.73
N LYS A 137 -1.64 1.54 4.72
CA LYS A 137 -2.36 2.47 5.61
C LYS A 137 -3.84 2.54 5.29
N MET A 138 -4.21 2.52 4.01
CA MET A 138 -5.61 2.57 3.60
C MET A 138 -6.35 1.28 3.94
N LYS A 139 -5.72 0.10 3.76
CA LYS A 139 -6.25 -1.18 4.24
C LYS A 139 -6.56 -1.12 5.73
N LEU A 140 -5.61 -0.65 6.55
CA LEU A 140 -5.82 -0.50 7.99
C LEU A 140 -6.92 0.53 8.29
N LEU A 141 -6.98 1.63 7.55
CA LEU A 141 -8.02 2.66 7.73
C LEU A 141 -9.42 2.10 7.48
N VAL A 142 -9.60 1.32 6.41
CA VAL A 142 -10.87 0.65 6.10
C VAL A 142 -11.28 -0.32 7.21
N ASP A 143 -10.35 -1.12 7.74
CA ASP A 143 -10.64 -2.00 8.87
C ASP A 143 -11.13 -1.22 10.11
N ILE A 144 -10.52 -0.06 10.41
CA ILE A 144 -10.95 0.80 11.52
C ILE A 144 -12.32 1.43 11.26
N ILE A 145 -12.60 1.88 10.04
CA ILE A 145 -13.93 2.36 9.62
C ILE A 145 -14.97 1.25 9.83
N ASN A 146 -14.66 0.01 9.44
CA ASN A 146 -15.55 -1.14 9.60
C ASN A 146 -15.84 -1.45 11.07
N ILE A 147 -14.84 -1.40 11.96
CA ILE A 147 -15.05 -1.52 13.42
C ILE A 147 -16.06 -0.45 13.89
N LYS A 148 -15.87 0.81 13.49
CA LYS A 148 -16.76 1.91 13.88
C LYS A 148 -18.19 1.73 13.34
N LEU A 149 -18.33 1.26 12.11
CA LEU A 149 -19.63 0.98 11.50
C LEU A 149 -20.37 -0.14 12.26
N VAL A 150 -19.69 -1.24 12.56
CA VAL A 150 -20.27 -2.34 13.35
C VAL A 150 -20.80 -1.83 14.68
N ARG A 151 -20.02 -1.02 15.41
CA ARG A 151 -20.44 -0.43 16.69
C ARG A 151 -21.67 0.45 16.55
N LYS A 152 -21.71 1.32 15.53
CA LYS A 152 -22.88 2.18 15.27
C LYS A 152 -24.14 1.36 14.95
N VAL A 153 -24.02 0.35 14.07
CA VAL A 153 -25.15 -0.52 13.70
C VAL A 153 -25.66 -1.29 14.92
N CYS A 154 -24.76 -1.89 15.69
CA CYS A 154 -25.13 -2.67 16.87
C CYS A 154 -25.74 -1.82 17.98
N ALA A 155 -25.26 -0.59 18.18
CA ALA A 155 -25.78 0.33 19.17
C ALA A 155 -27.18 0.88 18.80
N ASN A 156 -27.43 1.15 17.52
CA ASN A 156 -28.70 1.72 17.06
C ASN A 156 -29.84 0.69 17.03
N ASP A 157 -29.53 -0.56 16.65
CA ASP A 157 -30.57 -1.56 16.43
C ASP A 157 -30.90 -2.41 17.68
N GLY A 158 -30.05 -2.39 18.71
CA GLY A 158 -30.21 -3.24 19.91
C GLY A 158 -30.27 -4.76 19.62
N ARG A 159 -29.90 -5.16 18.40
CA ARG A 159 -30.14 -6.50 17.84
C ARG A 159 -29.14 -7.56 18.31
N LEU A 160 -27.97 -7.15 18.79
CA LEU A 160 -26.90 -8.06 19.17
C LEU A 160 -26.44 -7.78 20.62
N PRO A 161 -26.33 -8.82 21.46
CA PRO A 161 -25.68 -8.71 22.76
C PRO A 161 -24.23 -8.17 22.63
N PRO A 162 -23.74 -7.33 23.56
CA PRO A 162 -22.38 -6.78 23.51
C PRO A 162 -21.26 -7.83 23.38
N GLU A 163 -21.51 -9.05 23.84
CA GLU A 163 -20.58 -10.19 23.73
C GLU A 163 -20.35 -10.62 22.27
N LEU A 164 -21.34 -10.41 21.39
CA LEU A 164 -21.25 -10.74 19.97
C LEU A 164 -20.60 -9.63 19.14
N TRP A 165 -20.55 -8.39 19.63
CA TRP A 165 -19.98 -7.26 18.89
C TRP A 165 -18.51 -7.51 18.56
N ARG A 166 -17.75 -8.05 19.53
CA ARG A 166 -16.34 -8.40 19.32
C ARG A 166 -16.14 -9.46 18.25
N HIS A 167 -17.08 -10.39 18.10
CA HIS A 167 -16.99 -11.43 17.08
C HIS A 167 -17.22 -10.84 15.68
N VAL A 168 -18.20 -9.94 15.56
CA VAL A 168 -18.46 -9.21 14.31
C VAL A 168 -17.29 -8.29 13.96
N GLU A 169 -16.77 -7.52 14.93
CA GLU A 169 -15.58 -6.67 14.75
C GLU A 169 -14.36 -7.47 14.26
N ARG A 170 -14.12 -8.68 14.79
CA ARG A 170 -13.05 -9.57 14.30
C ARG A 170 -13.28 -10.06 12.88
N HIS A 171 -14.54 -10.25 12.48
CA HIS A 171 -14.87 -10.76 11.16
C HIS A 171 -14.78 -9.68 10.07
N VAL A 172 -15.12 -8.43 10.39
CA VAL A 172 -15.03 -7.30 9.45
C VAL A 172 -13.62 -6.72 9.33
N THR A 173 -12.67 -7.18 10.15
CA THR A 173 -11.26 -6.77 10.09
C THR A 173 -10.45 -7.80 9.32
N ARG A 174 -9.86 -7.38 8.21
CA ARG A 174 -9.00 -8.25 7.40
C ARG A 174 -7.60 -8.36 8.00
N SER A 175 -6.97 -7.21 8.26
CA SER A 175 -5.58 -7.17 8.70
C SER A 175 -5.39 -7.80 10.08
N PRO A 176 -4.40 -8.69 10.27
CA PRO A 176 -3.99 -9.14 11.60
C PRO A 176 -3.61 -7.98 12.53
N LEU A 177 -3.05 -6.88 11.99
CA LEU A 177 -2.70 -5.69 12.76
C LEU A 177 -3.93 -4.95 13.26
N SER A 178 -5.00 -4.88 12.47
CA SER A 178 -6.24 -4.20 12.87
C SER A 178 -6.97 -4.91 14.01
N ARG A 179 -6.78 -6.22 14.15
CA ARG A 179 -7.42 -7.02 15.21
C ARG A 179 -7.08 -6.55 16.63
N GLN A 180 -5.96 -5.85 16.83
CA GLN A 180 -5.59 -5.30 18.14
C GLN A 180 -6.56 -4.21 18.63
N TRP A 181 -7.35 -3.62 17.73
CA TRP A 181 -8.32 -2.55 18.02
C TRP A 181 -9.72 -3.07 18.32
N VAL A 182 -9.98 -4.36 18.10
CA VAL A 182 -11.25 -5.00 18.44
C VAL A 182 -11.52 -4.89 19.94
N GLY A 183 -12.71 -4.43 20.29
CA GLY A 183 -13.16 -4.24 21.67
C GLY A 183 -12.42 -3.15 22.44
N LYS A 184 -11.50 -2.40 21.81
CA LYS A 184 -10.87 -1.23 22.42
C LYS A 184 -11.88 -0.07 22.55
N PRO A 185 -11.72 0.82 23.54
CA PRO A 185 -12.55 2.01 23.69
C PRO A 185 -12.64 2.83 22.39
N ASP A 186 -13.81 3.43 22.15
CA ASP A 186 -14.06 4.24 20.96
C ASP A 186 -13.04 5.36 20.77
N GLN A 187 -12.56 5.95 21.86
CA GLN A 187 -11.55 7.00 21.80
C GLN A 187 -10.22 6.50 21.21
N GLU A 188 -9.74 5.33 21.64
CA GLU A 188 -8.51 4.73 21.11
C GLU A 188 -8.64 4.41 19.61
N VAL A 189 -9.80 3.87 19.20
CA VAL A 189 -10.08 3.58 17.79
C VAL A 189 -10.12 4.86 16.96
N MET A 190 -10.72 5.94 17.48
CA MET A 190 -10.74 7.25 16.81
C MET A 190 -9.35 7.90 16.73
N ASP A 191 -8.49 7.70 17.72
CA ASP A 191 -7.12 8.23 17.70
C ASP A 191 -6.29 7.57 16.60
N VAL A 192 -6.44 6.25 16.43
CA VAL A 192 -5.78 5.50 15.36
C VAL A 192 -6.34 5.88 13.99
N LEU A 193 -7.66 6.02 13.86
CA LEU A 193 -8.31 6.49 12.64
C LEU A 193 -7.71 7.81 12.17
N ARG A 194 -7.68 8.83 13.04
CA ARG A 194 -7.10 10.15 12.72
C ARG A 194 -5.63 10.08 12.34
N LYS A 195 -4.87 9.19 12.97
CA LYS A 195 -3.45 8.99 12.64
C LYS A 195 -3.27 8.35 11.27
N LEU A 196 -4.08 7.34 10.94
CA LEU A 196 -4.07 6.69 9.63
C LEU A 196 -4.50 7.67 8.53
N GLU A 197 -5.57 8.45 8.74
CA GLU A 197 -5.99 9.50 7.81
C GLU A 197 -4.86 10.50 7.52
N SER A 198 -4.22 11.03 8.57
CA SER A 198 -3.11 11.97 8.42
C SER A 198 -1.95 11.36 7.63
N ASN A 199 -1.60 10.10 7.91
CA ASN A 199 -0.57 9.38 7.18
C ASN A 199 -0.95 9.14 5.71
N VAL A 200 -2.19 8.75 5.43
CA VAL A 200 -2.71 8.54 4.06
C VAL A 200 -2.61 9.83 3.26
N VAL A 201 -3.12 10.95 3.79
CA VAL A 201 -3.06 12.26 3.12
C VAL A 201 -1.62 12.69 2.87
N HIS A 202 -0.71 12.47 3.83
CA HIS A 202 0.70 12.81 3.65
C HIS A 202 1.35 11.98 2.54
N LEU A 203 1.22 10.65 2.59
CA LEU A 203 1.78 9.75 1.58
C LEU A 203 1.22 10.05 0.20
N ALA A 204 -0.08 10.32 0.11
CA ALA A 204 -0.76 10.61 -1.14
C ALA A 204 -0.29 11.91 -1.79
N ARG A 205 -0.06 12.98 -1.00
CA ARG A 205 0.55 14.23 -1.48
C ARG A 205 1.98 14.02 -1.96
N SER A 206 2.77 13.23 -1.23
CA SER A 206 4.12 12.86 -1.68
C SER A 206 4.09 12.08 -2.99
N LEU A 207 3.18 11.12 -3.15
CA LEU A 207 3.01 10.36 -4.40
C LEU A 207 2.53 11.25 -5.54
N HIS A 208 1.62 12.19 -5.30
CA HIS A 208 1.18 13.15 -6.31
C HIS A 208 2.36 14.03 -6.78
N THR A 209 3.22 14.44 -5.86
CA THR A 209 4.43 15.22 -6.19
C THR A 209 5.44 14.38 -6.99
N MET A 210 5.59 13.09 -6.66
CA MET A 210 6.47 12.18 -7.42
C MET A 210 5.92 11.86 -8.81
N ASN A 211 4.61 11.61 -8.91
CA ASN A 211 3.94 11.26 -10.14
C ASN A 211 2.47 11.71 -10.10
N GLY A 212 2.16 12.83 -10.74
CA GLY A 212 0.83 13.45 -10.71
C GLY A 212 -0.28 12.59 -11.34
N LEU A 213 0.10 11.59 -12.15
CA LEU A 213 -0.82 10.69 -12.84
C LEU A 213 -1.26 9.49 -11.98
N PHE A 214 -0.67 9.30 -10.81
CA PHE A 214 -0.93 8.13 -9.97
C PHE A 214 -2.42 7.98 -9.59
N ALA A 215 -3.04 9.05 -9.09
CA ALA A 215 -4.42 8.99 -8.59
C ALA A 215 -5.44 8.75 -9.73
N SER A 216 -5.26 9.40 -10.88
CA SER A 216 -6.09 9.15 -12.07
C SER A 216 -5.87 7.75 -12.60
N GLY A 217 -4.61 7.31 -12.68
CA GLY A 217 -4.23 5.96 -13.08
C GLY A 217 -4.89 4.86 -12.25
N LEU A 218 -4.87 5.03 -10.93
CA LEU A 218 -5.44 4.07 -9.99
C LEU A 218 -6.97 3.99 -10.08
N LEU A 219 -7.64 5.10 -10.38
CA LEU A 219 -9.11 5.17 -10.43
C LEU A 219 -9.69 4.86 -11.82
N ASP A 220 -8.87 4.88 -12.87
CA ASP A 220 -9.26 4.50 -14.23
C ASP A 220 -8.17 3.65 -14.90
N PRO A 221 -8.00 2.39 -14.48
CA PRO A 221 -6.83 1.58 -14.80
C PRO A 221 -6.90 0.89 -16.17
N ASN A 222 -8.07 0.84 -16.81
CA ASN A 222 -8.37 -0.12 -17.89
C ASN A 222 -7.41 -0.01 -19.08
N GLU A 223 -7.07 1.22 -19.47
CA GLU A 223 -6.14 1.48 -20.57
C GLU A 223 -4.68 1.19 -20.20
N TYR A 224 -4.37 1.11 -18.91
CA TYR A 224 -3.00 1.06 -18.39
C TYR A 224 -2.55 -0.37 -18.09
N LEU A 225 -3.46 -1.28 -17.75
CA LEU A 225 -3.13 -2.66 -17.36
C LEU A 225 -2.71 -3.56 -18.54
N ALA A 226 -2.99 -3.17 -19.78
CA ALA A 226 -2.75 -4.00 -20.96
C ALA A 226 -1.27 -4.10 -21.37
N PHE A 227 -0.42 -3.15 -20.93
CA PHE A 227 0.96 -3.05 -21.39
C PHE A 227 1.93 -2.78 -20.24
N ARG A 228 3.13 -3.36 -20.34
CA ARG A 228 4.24 -3.09 -19.43
C ARG A 228 5.36 -2.39 -20.20
N PRO A 229 5.67 -1.12 -19.90
CA PRO A 229 6.72 -0.41 -20.60
C PRO A 229 8.09 -1.03 -20.26
N GLY A 230 8.96 -1.11 -21.28
CA GLY A 230 10.33 -1.60 -21.10
C GLY A 230 11.26 -0.58 -20.45
N TYR A 231 10.88 0.71 -20.49
CA TYR A 231 11.65 1.83 -19.96
C TYR A 231 10.69 2.89 -19.41
N TYR A 232 11.15 3.66 -18.42
CA TYR A 232 10.42 4.80 -17.89
C TYR A 232 11.41 5.83 -17.35
N SER A 233 10.92 7.05 -17.14
CA SER A 233 11.62 8.10 -16.39
C SER A 233 10.84 8.40 -15.12
N PRO A 234 11.49 8.84 -14.03
CA PRO A 234 10.78 9.28 -12.83
C PRO A 234 9.72 10.33 -13.15
N GLY A 235 8.51 10.15 -12.64
CA GLY A 235 7.34 11.00 -12.88
C GLY A 235 6.63 10.79 -14.23
N SER A 236 7.11 9.88 -15.08
CA SER A 236 6.50 9.66 -16.39
C SER A 236 5.21 8.83 -16.33
N PHE A 237 4.44 8.86 -17.41
CA PHE A 237 3.27 8.01 -17.58
C PHE A 237 3.64 6.52 -17.51
N GLU A 238 4.76 6.13 -18.13
CA GLU A 238 5.26 4.75 -18.14
C GLU A 238 5.63 4.27 -16.72
N GLU A 239 6.16 5.15 -15.86
CA GLU A 239 6.45 4.78 -14.47
C GLU A 239 5.17 4.42 -13.71
N MET A 240 4.14 5.25 -13.86
CA MET A 240 2.82 5.03 -13.29
C MET A 240 2.18 3.76 -13.86
N GLN A 241 2.20 3.58 -15.18
CA GLN A 241 1.67 2.38 -15.85
C GLN A 241 2.35 1.11 -15.33
N LEU A 242 3.67 1.12 -15.20
CA LEU A 242 4.44 -0.03 -14.71
C LEU A 242 4.10 -0.35 -13.26
N LEU A 243 3.93 0.67 -12.40
CA LEU A 243 3.46 0.47 -11.03
C LEU A 243 2.08 -0.21 -11.00
N LEU A 244 1.12 0.28 -11.80
CA LEU A 244 -0.23 -0.29 -11.84
C LEU A 244 -0.21 -1.73 -12.36
N ALA A 245 0.54 -2.01 -13.42
CA ALA A 245 0.64 -3.34 -14.01
C ALA A 245 1.17 -4.41 -13.02
N PHE A 246 1.91 -4.02 -11.98
CA PHE A 246 2.41 -4.93 -10.94
C PHE A 246 1.59 -4.91 -9.65
N SER A 247 0.91 -3.82 -9.33
CA SER A 247 0.28 -3.65 -8.02
C SER A 247 -1.24 -3.59 -8.04
N TYR A 248 -1.88 -3.27 -9.18
CA TYR A 248 -3.32 -2.98 -9.23
C TYR A 248 -4.21 -4.14 -8.73
N ALA A 249 -3.84 -5.39 -9.03
CA ALA A 249 -4.55 -6.55 -8.50
C ALA A 249 -4.60 -6.55 -6.96
N THR A 250 -3.52 -6.10 -6.32
CA THR A 250 -3.45 -5.95 -4.86
C THR A 250 -4.41 -4.85 -4.38
N TRP A 251 -4.46 -3.70 -5.05
CA TRP A 251 -5.41 -2.64 -4.73
C TRP A 251 -6.86 -3.12 -4.83
N TRP A 252 -7.17 -3.83 -5.92
CA TRP A 252 -8.50 -4.39 -6.17
C TRP A 252 -8.93 -5.43 -5.13
N GLN A 253 -8.01 -6.28 -4.66
CA GLN A 253 -8.32 -7.31 -3.68
C GLN A 253 -8.69 -6.76 -2.30
N HIS A 254 -8.30 -5.54 -1.95
CA HIS A 254 -8.58 -4.94 -0.64
C HIS A 254 -9.88 -4.14 -0.68
N GLU A 255 -11.00 -4.82 -0.46
CA GLU A 255 -12.35 -4.22 -0.46
C GLU A 255 -12.43 -2.97 0.42
N GLY A 256 -13.13 -1.94 -0.06
CA GLY A 256 -13.34 -0.66 0.61
C GLY A 256 -12.26 0.39 0.29
N VAL A 257 -11.07 -0.03 -0.15
CA VAL A 257 -9.94 0.88 -0.43
C VAL A 257 -10.23 1.74 -1.66
N LEU A 258 -10.63 1.12 -2.78
CA LEU A 258 -10.94 1.85 -4.02
C LEU A 258 -12.25 2.62 -3.90
N GLU A 259 -13.24 2.08 -3.19
CA GLU A 259 -14.53 2.72 -2.92
C GLU A 259 -14.36 4.01 -2.11
N LEU A 260 -13.47 3.99 -1.11
CA LEU A 260 -13.14 5.17 -0.33
C LEU A 260 -12.49 6.26 -1.20
N LEU A 261 -11.55 5.89 -2.07
CA LEU A 261 -10.94 6.83 -3.03
C LEU A 261 -11.95 7.37 -4.06
N GLN A 262 -12.85 6.52 -4.56
CA GLN A 262 -13.93 6.94 -5.46
C GLN A 262 -14.89 7.90 -4.77
N SER A 263 -15.21 7.68 -3.49
CA SER A 263 -16.01 8.60 -2.68
C SER A 263 -15.32 9.95 -2.53
N ALA A 264 -14.01 9.96 -2.23
CA ALA A 264 -13.23 11.19 -2.21
C ALA A 264 -13.27 11.92 -3.56
N LYS A 265 -13.07 11.21 -4.68
CA LYS A 265 -13.15 11.79 -6.04
C LYS A 265 -14.52 12.41 -6.32
N PHE A 266 -15.59 11.74 -5.91
CA PHE A 266 -16.95 12.23 -6.09
C PHE A 266 -17.20 13.51 -5.27
N ILE A 267 -16.75 13.54 -4.01
CA ILE A 267 -16.86 14.73 -3.15
C ILE A 267 -16.07 15.88 -3.78
N THR A 268 -14.82 15.66 -4.18
CA THR A 268 -14.00 16.68 -4.83
C THR A 268 -14.68 17.23 -6.09
N ALA A 269 -15.21 16.37 -6.98
CA ALA A 269 -15.92 16.82 -8.18
C ALA A 269 -17.20 17.62 -7.89
N LYS A 270 -17.87 17.34 -6.77
CA LYS A 270 -19.06 18.07 -6.32
C LYS A 270 -18.71 19.45 -5.75
N GLU A 271 -17.56 19.56 -5.09
CA GLU A 271 -17.02 20.79 -4.52
C GLU A 271 -16.34 21.68 -5.59
N SER A 272 -15.70 21.07 -6.59
CA SER A 272 -14.94 21.75 -7.65
C SER A 272 -15.77 22.31 -8.80
N LEU A 273 -17.07 22.58 -8.63
CA LEU A 273 -17.91 23.23 -9.65
C LEU A 273 -17.42 24.66 -10.02
N LEU A 274 -16.24 25.09 -9.54
CA LEU A 274 -15.66 26.41 -9.79
C LEU A 274 -14.16 26.47 -10.17
N GLU A 275 -13.36 25.41 -10.23
CA GLU A 275 -11.99 25.52 -10.82
C GLU A 275 -11.34 24.15 -11.07
N ASP A 276 -10.42 24.12 -12.04
CA ASP A 276 -9.76 22.95 -12.64
C ASP A 276 -9.28 21.91 -11.61
N LEU A 277 -9.72 20.65 -11.78
CA LEU A 277 -9.38 19.52 -10.90
C LEU A 277 -7.95 19.03 -11.16
N GLY A 278 -6.97 19.67 -10.53
CA GLY A 278 -5.65 19.07 -10.35
C GLY A 278 -5.72 17.83 -9.43
N GLY A 279 -4.84 16.84 -9.64
CA GLY A 279 -4.82 15.58 -8.87
C GLY A 279 -4.61 15.74 -7.35
N ASP A 280 -4.16 16.91 -6.89
CA ASP A 280 -4.00 17.25 -5.47
C ASP A 280 -5.35 17.50 -4.77
N SER A 281 -6.38 17.90 -5.52
CA SER A 281 -7.72 18.21 -4.99
C SER A 281 -8.44 16.99 -4.40
N LEU A 282 -8.12 15.77 -4.88
CA LEU A 282 -8.68 14.52 -4.36
C LEU A 282 -8.41 14.37 -2.85
N TRP A 283 -7.18 14.69 -2.43
CA TRP A 283 -6.70 14.45 -1.08
C TRP A 283 -7.09 15.54 -0.09
N VAL A 284 -7.59 16.68 -0.59
CA VAL A 284 -8.12 17.78 0.22
C VAL A 284 -9.41 17.36 0.92
N TYR A 285 -10.25 16.59 0.25
CA TYR A 285 -11.58 16.17 0.73
C TYR A 285 -11.61 14.72 1.25
N PHE A 286 -10.44 14.12 1.47
CA PHE A 286 -10.35 12.72 1.89
C PHE A 286 -10.95 12.50 3.28
N ASP A 287 -10.81 13.46 4.20
CA ASP A 287 -11.44 13.42 5.53
C ASP A 287 -12.98 13.33 5.42
N GLN A 288 -13.57 14.08 4.49
CA GLN A 288 -15.02 14.03 4.23
C GLN A 288 -15.46 12.66 3.71
N ALA A 289 -14.64 12.02 2.87
CA ALA A 289 -14.92 10.68 2.39
C ALA A 289 -14.90 9.65 3.52
N VAL A 290 -13.96 9.78 4.48
CA VAL A 290 -13.91 8.92 5.66
C VAL A 290 -15.09 9.16 6.59
N ASP A 291 -15.47 10.43 6.81
CA ASP A 291 -16.66 10.77 7.59
C ASP A 291 -17.95 10.21 6.97
N ASP A 292 -18.08 10.32 5.65
CA ASP A 292 -19.20 9.75 4.88
C ASP A 292 -19.22 8.21 4.99
N ALA A 293 -18.05 7.56 4.88
CA ALA A 293 -17.91 6.11 5.00
C ALA A 293 -18.26 5.61 6.42
N MET A 294 -18.10 6.44 7.45
CA MET A 294 -18.52 6.12 8.81
C MET A 294 -20.00 6.43 9.08
N SER A 295 -20.73 7.09 8.18
CA SER A 295 -22.11 7.50 8.40
C SER A 295 -23.11 6.38 8.13
N LEU A 296 -24.16 6.28 8.94
CA LEU A 296 -25.34 5.44 8.67
C LEU A 296 -26.51 6.27 8.12
N ASP A 297 -26.34 7.59 8.03
CA ASP A 297 -27.41 8.50 7.65
C ASP A 297 -27.66 8.47 6.14
N ARG A 298 -28.93 8.62 5.76
CA ARG A 298 -29.32 8.77 4.35
C ARG A 298 -28.74 10.02 3.70
N ILE A 299 -28.55 11.08 4.51
CA ILE A 299 -27.90 12.33 4.09
C ILE A 299 -26.49 12.28 4.63
N ARG A 300 -25.50 12.33 3.74
CA ARG A 300 -24.11 12.17 4.16
C ARG A 300 -23.56 13.43 4.84
N PRO A 301 -22.64 13.32 5.82
CA PRO A 301 -21.99 14.45 6.46
C PRO A 301 -21.42 15.51 5.50
N SER A 302 -20.79 15.10 4.39
CA SER A 302 -20.29 16.00 3.35
C SER A 302 -21.41 16.90 2.77
N GLU A 303 -22.61 16.35 2.57
CA GLU A 303 -23.75 17.09 2.04
C GLU A 303 -24.31 18.11 3.03
N ILE A 304 -24.23 17.81 4.33
CA ILE A 304 -24.65 18.72 5.40
C ILE A 304 -23.69 19.91 5.48
N ARG A 305 -22.37 19.67 5.44
CA ARG A 305 -21.35 20.75 5.46
C ARG A 305 -21.59 21.74 4.33
N ARG A 306 -21.78 21.24 3.11
CA ARG A 306 -22.08 22.09 1.94
C ARG A 306 -23.33 22.95 2.14
N ARG A 307 -24.43 22.38 2.67
CA ARG A 307 -25.67 23.15 2.95
C ARG A 307 -25.46 24.27 3.95
N LEU A 308 -24.54 24.11 4.91
CA LEU A 308 -24.18 25.14 5.88
C LEU A 308 -23.32 26.24 5.25
N GLU A 309 -22.41 25.88 4.34
CA GLU A 309 -21.55 26.83 3.62
C GLU A 309 -22.33 27.69 2.63
N THR A 310 -23.30 27.11 1.89
CA THR A 310 -24.17 27.87 0.96
C THR A 310 -25.17 28.81 1.64
N LYS A 311 -25.30 28.75 2.97
CA LYS A 311 -26.22 29.59 3.76
C LYS A 311 -25.52 30.79 4.42
N LYS A 312 -24.20 30.91 4.30
CA LYS A 312 -23.42 32.08 4.71
C LYS A 312 -23.21 33.00 3.53
#